data_AF-A0A6V8NK80-F1
#
_entry.id   AF-A0A6V8NK80-F1
#
_cell.length_a   1.000
_cell.length_b   1.000
_cell.length_c   1.000
_cell.angle_alpha   90.00
_cell.angle_beta   90.00
_cell.angle_gamma   90.00
#
_symmetry.space_group_name_H-M   'P 1'
#
loop_
_entity.id
_entity.type
_entity.pdbx_description
1 polymer ?
#
loop_
_entity_poly.entity_id
_entity_poly.type
_entity_poly.pdbx_seq_one_letter_code
_entity_poly.pdbx_strand_id
1 'polypeptide(L)'
;TYGRVSRYGLIAFASSLDQIGPFTKDIWDCALVMNAIAGYDSRDTTSVPLASPDYTAQLSGGVKGLRIGVPKEYFAAGIDRDVRNAVQKALNVLVALGAEAEEISLPHTDYGIPVYYLIAPAEASSNLARYDGVQYGYRAEADSLLEMYKKTRSQGFGSEVKRRIMLGTYALSSGYY
;
A
#
# COMPACT_ATOMS: atom_id res chain seq x y z
N THR A 1 3.32 -8.56 3.68
CA THR A 1 2.11 -9.42 3.68
C THR A 1 0.94 -8.62 4.19
N TYR A 2 -0.16 -8.59 3.46
CA TYR A 2 -1.41 -7.97 3.92
C TYR A 2 -1.98 -8.75 5.12
N GLY A 3 -2.44 -8.05 6.15
CA GLY A 3 -2.95 -8.62 7.40
C GLY A 3 -1.89 -9.03 8.43
N ARG A 4 -0.60 -8.73 8.20
CA ARG A 4 0.49 -9.00 9.15
C ARG A 4 0.52 -8.02 10.33
N VAL A 5 0.16 -6.76 10.07
CA VAL A 5 0.00 -5.70 11.06
C VAL A 5 -1.47 -5.26 11.02
N SER A 6 -2.10 -5.19 12.18
CA SER A 6 -3.51 -4.76 12.32
C SER A 6 -3.73 -3.39 11.69
N ARG A 7 -4.87 -3.23 11.02
CA ARG A 7 -5.37 -1.94 10.51
C ARG A 7 -6.35 -1.29 11.47
N TYR A 8 -6.63 -1.89 12.63
CA TYR A 8 -7.49 -1.27 13.64
C TYR A 8 -6.85 0.02 14.16
N GLY A 9 -7.52 1.15 13.95
CA GLY A 9 -7.01 2.48 14.27
C GLY A 9 -6.26 3.18 13.12
N LEU A 10 -6.02 2.49 12.00
CA LEU A 10 -5.54 3.12 10.77
C LEU A 10 -6.70 3.85 10.07
N ILE A 11 -6.48 5.11 9.68
CA ILE A 11 -7.41 5.81 8.79
C ILE A 11 -7.36 5.14 7.42
N ALA A 12 -8.44 4.44 7.07
CA ALA A 12 -8.51 3.67 5.83
C ALA A 12 -8.51 4.57 4.60
N PHE A 13 -7.62 4.25 3.65
CA PHE A 13 -7.64 4.77 2.30
C PHE A 13 -8.23 3.70 1.36
N ALA A 14 -7.49 2.62 1.09
CA ALA A 14 -7.98 1.47 0.34
C ALA A 14 -7.84 0.22 1.22
N SER A 15 -8.95 -0.17 1.85
CA SER A 15 -9.00 -1.22 2.86
C SER A 15 -8.33 -2.53 2.44
N SER A 16 -8.45 -2.94 1.18
CA SER A 16 -7.83 -4.18 0.67
C SER A 16 -6.34 -4.07 0.33
N LEU A 17 -5.77 -2.85 0.36
CA LEU A 17 -4.40 -2.56 -0.04
C LEU A 17 -3.55 -1.96 1.09
N ASP A 18 -4.20 -1.29 2.04
CA ASP A 18 -3.53 -0.59 3.14
C ASP A 18 -2.77 -1.56 4.03
N GLN A 19 -1.52 -1.23 4.38
CA GLN A 19 -0.73 -2.01 5.33
C GLN A 19 0.29 -1.11 6.02
N ILE A 20 0.33 -1.16 7.36
CA ILE A 20 1.34 -0.44 8.15
C ILE A 20 2.70 -1.13 7.99
N GLY A 21 3.77 -0.35 7.84
CA GLY A 21 5.15 -0.81 7.82
C GLY A 21 6.12 0.26 8.35
N PRO A 22 7.29 -0.14 8.89
CA PRO A 22 8.25 0.78 9.47
C PRO A 22 9.22 1.38 8.43
N PHE A 23 9.74 2.56 8.75
CA PHE A 23 10.89 3.17 8.09
C PHE A 23 12.01 3.36 9.11
N THR A 24 13.19 2.79 8.85
CA THR A 24 14.35 2.80 9.75
C THR A 24 15.64 3.03 8.98
N LYS A 25 16.76 3.21 9.68
CA LYS A 25 18.07 3.44 9.04
C LYS A 25 18.74 2.17 8.54
N ASP A 26 18.44 1.04 9.17
CA ASP A 26 18.97 -0.26 8.80
C ASP A 26 17.93 -1.39 8.98
N ILE A 27 18.32 -2.58 8.52
CA ILE A 27 17.46 -3.77 8.51
C ILE A 27 17.25 -4.32 9.93
N TRP A 28 18.20 -4.12 10.85
CA TRP A 28 18.10 -4.59 12.23
C TRP A 28 17.00 -3.84 12.97
N ASP A 29 17.01 -2.52 12.90
CA ASP A 29 15.95 -1.66 13.43
C ASP A 29 14.60 -1.97 12.76
N CYS A 30 14.59 -2.25 11.46
CA CYS A 30 13.36 -2.62 10.74
C CYS A 30 12.75 -3.90 11.32
N ALA A 31 13.58 -4.93 11.52
CA ALA A 31 13.17 -6.21 12.11
C ALA A 31 12.69 -6.06 13.56
N LEU A 32 13.36 -5.24 14.37
CA LEU A 32 12.94 -4.94 15.74
C LEU A 32 11.56 -4.29 15.79
N VAL A 33 11.32 -3.27 14.95
CA VAL A 33 10.00 -2.63 14.88
C VAL A 33 8.95 -3.60 14.36
N MET A 34 9.27 -4.42 13.36
CA MET A 34 8.36 -5.46 12.86
C MET A 34 7.97 -6.46 13.95
N ASN A 35 8.91 -6.93 14.78
CA ASN A 35 8.61 -7.78 15.93
C ASN A 35 7.62 -7.12 16.91
N ALA A 36 7.70 -5.81 17.07
CA ALA A 36 6.83 -5.07 17.99
C ALA A 36 5.41 -4.85 17.45
N ILE A 37 5.25 -4.68 16.13
CA ILE A 37 3.96 -4.30 15.53
C ILE A 37 3.24 -5.44 14.81
N ALA A 38 3.94 -6.50 14.41
CA ALA A 38 3.35 -7.61 13.68
C ALA A 38 2.67 -8.61 14.61
N GLY A 39 1.43 -8.96 14.31
CA GLY A 39 0.69 -9.94 15.09
C GLY A 39 -0.80 -9.93 14.76
N TYR A 40 -1.47 -10.98 15.24
CA TYR A 40 -2.92 -11.07 15.14
C TYR A 40 -3.60 -10.08 16.08
N ASP A 41 -4.62 -9.37 15.58
CA ASP A 41 -5.50 -8.50 16.37
C ASP A 41 -6.96 -8.90 16.13
N SER A 42 -7.66 -9.31 17.19
CA SER A 42 -9.06 -9.73 17.11
C SER A 42 -10.03 -8.60 16.74
N ARG A 43 -9.59 -7.34 16.80
CA ARG A 43 -10.38 -6.16 16.40
C ARG A 43 -10.28 -5.86 14.90
N ASP A 44 -9.37 -6.51 14.19
CA ASP A 44 -9.23 -6.42 12.75
C ASP A 44 -9.54 -7.78 12.12
N THR A 45 -10.71 -7.90 11.49
CA THR A 45 -11.16 -9.13 10.84
C THR A 45 -10.30 -9.54 9.63
N THR A 46 -9.43 -8.64 9.14
CA THR A 46 -8.48 -8.92 8.07
C THR A 46 -7.07 -9.24 8.58
N SER A 47 -6.86 -9.17 9.90
CA SER A 47 -5.64 -9.62 10.54
C SER A 47 -5.52 -11.13 10.44
N VAL A 48 -4.36 -11.62 10.01
CA VAL A 48 -4.15 -13.04 9.75
C VAL A 48 -3.74 -13.72 11.07
N PRO A 49 -4.46 -14.77 11.53
CA PRO A 49 -4.17 -15.48 12.79
C PRO A 49 -3.00 -16.46 12.63
N LEU A 50 -1.85 -15.95 12.19
CA LEU A 50 -0.60 -16.68 12.08
C LEU A 50 0.42 -16.08 13.03
N ALA A 51 1.17 -16.93 13.72
CA ALA A 51 2.30 -16.49 14.52
C ALA A 51 3.25 -15.64 13.67
N SER A 52 3.69 -14.50 14.21
CA SER A 52 4.75 -13.70 13.60
C SER A 52 6.08 -14.40 13.88
N PRO A 53 6.93 -14.63 12.85
CA PRO A 53 8.29 -15.09 13.10
C PRO A 53 9.04 -14.00 13.86
N ASP A 54 10.08 -14.39 14.60
CA ASP A 54 11.08 -13.43 15.05
C ASP A 54 11.89 -12.95 13.85
N TYR A 55 11.64 -11.72 13.41
CA TYR A 55 12.30 -11.12 12.26
C TYR A 55 13.80 -10.89 12.47
N THR A 56 14.27 -10.82 13.72
CA THR A 56 15.70 -10.65 14.03
C THR A 56 16.49 -11.95 13.88
N ALA A 57 15.82 -13.10 14.06
CA ALA A 57 16.45 -14.41 14.04
C ALA A 57 17.00 -14.81 12.65
N GLN A 58 16.54 -14.18 11.57
CA GLN A 58 16.92 -14.53 10.19
C GLN A 58 17.87 -13.53 9.52
N LEU A 59 18.47 -12.62 10.28
CA LEU A 59 19.33 -11.57 9.72
C LEU A 59 20.76 -12.03 9.42
N SER A 60 21.20 -13.18 9.94
CA SER A 60 22.61 -13.63 9.89
C SER A 60 22.89 -14.81 8.93
N GLY A 61 21.98 -15.12 8.00
CA GLY A 61 22.09 -16.31 7.12
C GLY A 61 22.86 -16.13 5.81
N GLY A 62 23.20 -14.89 5.43
CA GLY A 62 23.69 -14.60 4.08
C GLY A 62 22.67 -14.93 2.99
N VAL A 63 23.10 -15.02 1.73
CA VAL A 63 22.20 -15.23 0.57
C VAL A 63 22.61 -16.42 -0.32
N LYS A 64 23.53 -17.27 0.15
CA LYS A 64 24.02 -18.41 -0.63
C LYS A 64 22.88 -19.39 -0.94
N GLY A 65 22.66 -19.69 -2.22
CA GLY A 65 21.57 -20.55 -2.70
C GLY A 65 20.19 -19.88 -2.70
N LEU A 66 20.10 -18.58 -2.38
CA LEU A 66 18.85 -17.84 -2.50
C LEU A 66 18.50 -17.66 -3.98
N ARG A 67 17.32 -18.13 -4.40
CA ARG A 67 16.82 -17.93 -5.76
C ARG A 67 16.11 -16.58 -5.88
N ILE A 68 16.57 -15.74 -6.79
CA ILE A 68 16.06 -14.40 -7.05
C ILE A 68 15.44 -14.38 -8.44
N GLY A 69 14.12 -14.23 -8.51
CA GLY A 69 13.44 -13.98 -9.78
C GLY A 69 13.57 -12.51 -10.17
N VAL A 70 14.06 -12.24 -11.38
CA VAL A 70 14.24 -10.90 -11.95
C VAL A 70 13.20 -10.69 -13.06
N PRO A 71 12.08 -9.99 -12.80
CA PRO A 71 11.05 -9.77 -13.81
C PRO A 71 11.57 -8.89 -14.95
N LYS A 72 11.58 -9.40 -16.18
CA LYS A 72 12.00 -8.63 -17.35
C LYS A 72 11.18 -7.35 -17.55
N GLU A 73 9.91 -7.37 -17.16
CA GLU A 73 8.98 -6.24 -17.25
C GLU A 73 9.41 -5.07 -16.35
N TYR A 74 10.15 -5.30 -15.25
CA TYR A 74 10.67 -4.24 -14.39
C TYR A 74 11.89 -3.51 -14.98
N PHE A 75 12.50 -4.08 -16.03
CA PHE A 75 13.62 -3.50 -16.77
C PHE A 75 13.19 -2.98 -18.15
N ALA A 76 11.88 -2.82 -18.39
CA ALA A 76 11.31 -2.33 -19.64
C ALA A 76 11.57 -0.82 -19.86
N ALA A 77 10.97 -0.28 -20.93
CA ALA A 77 11.02 1.15 -21.23
C ALA A 77 10.28 1.95 -20.13
N GLY A 78 10.95 2.91 -19.51
CA GLY A 78 10.39 3.76 -18.44
C GLY A 78 11.25 3.83 -17.17
N ILE A 79 12.12 2.84 -16.94
CA ILE A 79 13.13 2.91 -15.87
C ILE A 79 14.26 3.86 -16.26
N ASP A 80 14.62 4.76 -15.35
CA ASP A 80 15.78 5.62 -15.51
C ASP A 80 17.09 4.79 -15.58
N ARG A 81 18.05 5.25 -16.38
CA ARG A 81 19.31 4.52 -16.61
C ARG A 81 20.11 4.35 -15.32
N ASP A 82 20.15 5.36 -14.46
CA ASP A 82 20.95 5.31 -13.23
C ASP A 82 20.30 4.39 -12.20
N VAL A 83 18.97 4.35 -12.14
CA VAL A 83 18.21 3.37 -11.34
C VAL A 83 18.47 1.95 -11.83
N ARG A 84 18.37 1.72 -13.15
CA ARG A 84 18.67 0.42 -13.76
C ARG A 84 20.07 -0.06 -13.38
N ASN A 85 21.06 0.82 -13.52
CA ASN A 85 22.45 0.51 -13.19
C ASN A 85 22.63 0.22 -11.69
N ALA A 86 21.96 0.95 -10.81
CA ALA A 86 22.02 0.73 -9.37
C ALA A 86 21.43 -0.64 -8.98
N VAL A 87 20.27 -0.99 -9.53
CA VAL A 87 19.64 -2.30 -9.29
C VAL A 87 20.51 -3.43 -9.82
N GLN A 88 21.08 -3.28 -11.03
CA GLN A 88 21.98 -4.29 -11.59
C GLN A 88 23.24 -4.47 -10.74
N LYS A 89 23.83 -3.38 -10.23
CA LYS A 89 24.97 -3.46 -9.30
C LYS A 89 24.60 -4.20 -8.02
N ALA A 90 23.42 -3.93 -7.44
CA ALA A 90 22.95 -4.64 -6.25
C ALA A 90 22.73 -6.14 -6.52
N LEU A 91 22.16 -6.49 -7.68
CA LEU A 91 21.99 -7.88 -8.09
C LEU A 91 23.35 -8.60 -8.23
N ASN A 92 24.33 -7.96 -8.86
CA ASN A 92 25.68 -8.52 -9.01
C ASN A 92 26.35 -8.77 -7.66
N VAL A 93 26.14 -7.89 -6.66
CA VAL A 93 26.62 -8.11 -5.28
C VAL A 93 25.97 -9.36 -4.68
N LEU A 94 24.65 -9.54 -4.83
CA LEU A 94 23.94 -10.72 -4.31
C LEU A 94 24.44 -12.02 -4.97
N VAL A 95 24.63 -12.01 -6.29
CA VAL A 95 25.18 -13.16 -7.04
C VAL A 95 26.61 -13.46 -6.60
N ALA A 96 27.47 -12.45 -6.41
CA ALA A 96 28.82 -12.64 -5.88
C ALA A 96 28.85 -13.23 -4.46
N LEU A 97 27.80 -12.98 -3.67
CA LEU A 97 27.60 -13.57 -2.34
C LEU A 97 26.95 -14.98 -2.39
N GLY A 98 26.68 -15.50 -3.59
CA GLY A 98 26.22 -16.87 -3.81
C GLY A 98 24.71 -17.03 -4.05
N ALA A 99 23.96 -15.94 -4.27
CA ALA A 99 22.58 -16.03 -4.72
C ALA A 99 22.49 -16.46 -6.21
N GLU A 100 21.39 -17.08 -6.58
CA GLU A 100 21.08 -17.52 -7.95
C GLU A 100 20.02 -16.59 -8.52
N ALA A 101 20.37 -15.79 -9.53
CA ALA A 101 19.44 -14.88 -10.18
C ALA A 101 18.97 -15.43 -11.52
N GLU A 102 17.66 -15.53 -11.71
CA GLU A 102 17.04 -16.02 -12.94
C GLU A 102 16.06 -14.98 -13.47
N GLU A 103 16.06 -14.75 -14.78
CA GLU A 103 15.04 -13.93 -15.42
C GLU A 103 13.68 -14.63 -15.36
N ILE A 104 12.65 -13.91 -14.96
CA ILE A 104 11.26 -14.38 -14.95
C ILE A 104 10.35 -13.41 -15.71
N SER A 105 9.11 -13.83 -15.97
CA SER A 105 8.10 -13.00 -16.63
C SER A 105 6.90 -12.80 -15.71
N LEU A 106 6.51 -11.53 -15.55
CA LEU A 106 5.27 -11.07 -14.94
C LEU A 106 4.47 -10.31 -16.01
N PRO A 107 3.81 -11.00 -16.96
CA PRO A 107 3.26 -10.39 -18.17
C PRO A 107 2.11 -9.40 -17.91
N HIS A 108 1.56 -9.37 -16.69
CA HIS A 108 0.47 -8.48 -16.29
C HIS A 108 0.93 -7.24 -15.52
N THR A 109 2.25 -7.00 -15.39
CA THR A 109 2.80 -5.85 -14.66
C THR A 109 2.24 -4.51 -15.15
N ASP A 110 2.06 -4.35 -16.46
CA ASP A 110 1.55 -3.11 -17.06
C ASP A 110 0.11 -2.78 -16.62
N TYR A 111 -0.66 -3.79 -16.19
CA TYR A 111 -2.01 -3.59 -15.65
C TYR A 111 -2.02 -3.18 -14.18
N GLY A 112 -0.89 -3.24 -13.47
CA GLY A 112 -0.82 -2.94 -12.04
C GLY A 112 -1.30 -1.53 -11.70
N ILE A 113 -0.81 -0.52 -12.43
CA ILE A 113 -1.22 0.88 -12.24
C ILE A 113 -2.71 1.09 -12.55
N PRO A 114 -3.25 0.74 -13.73
CA PRO A 114 -4.66 0.99 -14.02
C PRO A 114 -5.61 0.22 -13.09
N VAL A 115 -5.29 -1.02 -12.72
CA VAL A 115 -6.09 -1.78 -11.74
C VAL A 115 -6.06 -1.11 -10.36
N TYR A 116 -4.89 -0.65 -9.91
CA TYR A 116 -4.77 0.11 -8.67
C TYR A 116 -5.62 1.39 -8.69
N TYR A 117 -5.59 2.14 -9.80
CA TYR A 117 -6.40 3.37 -9.97
C TYR A 117 -7.90 3.11 -10.15
N LEU A 118 -8.32 1.86 -10.27
CA LEU A 118 -9.71 1.47 -10.18
C LEU A 118 -10.08 1.10 -8.74
N ILE A 119 -9.35 0.16 -8.14
CA ILE A 119 -9.65 -0.39 -6.81
C ILE A 119 -9.48 0.67 -5.72
N ALA A 120 -8.32 1.34 -5.66
CA ALA A 120 -8.02 2.24 -4.56
C ALA A 120 -8.97 3.45 -4.51
N PRO A 121 -9.29 4.13 -5.62
CA PRO A 121 -10.28 5.21 -5.61
C PRO A 121 -11.70 4.73 -5.29
N ALA A 122 -12.11 3.55 -5.78
CA ALA A 122 -13.41 2.97 -5.47
C ALA A 122 -13.58 2.78 -3.95
N GLU A 123 -12.61 2.13 -3.30
CA GLU A 123 -12.62 1.95 -1.85
C GLU A 123 -12.51 3.28 -1.09
N ALA A 124 -11.65 4.19 -1.54
CA ALA A 124 -11.49 5.50 -0.95
C ALA A 124 -12.80 6.30 -0.96
N SER A 125 -13.57 6.23 -2.05
CA SER A 125 -14.85 6.95 -2.16
C SER A 125 -15.84 6.54 -1.07
N SER A 126 -15.84 5.25 -0.68
CA SER A 126 -16.65 4.70 0.41
C SER A 126 -16.04 4.98 1.78
N ASN A 127 -14.75 4.70 1.96
CA ASN A 127 -14.05 4.88 3.24
C ASN A 127 -14.11 6.34 3.73
N LEU A 128 -13.94 7.29 2.80
CA LEU A 128 -13.95 8.72 3.10
C LEU A 128 -15.37 9.32 3.16
N ALA A 129 -16.43 8.56 2.90
CA ALA A 129 -17.80 9.05 2.98
C ALA A 129 -18.19 9.50 4.40
N ARG A 130 -17.58 8.89 5.43
CA ARG A 130 -17.79 9.19 6.85
C ARG A 130 -17.33 10.59 7.28
N TYR A 131 -16.48 11.26 6.50
CA TYR A 131 -16.00 12.61 6.82
C TYR A 131 -16.99 13.63 6.30
N ASP A 132 -17.87 14.05 7.20
CA ASP A 132 -19.07 14.79 6.85
C ASP A 132 -19.34 15.99 7.80
N GLY A 133 -18.55 16.10 8.87
CA GLY A 133 -18.59 17.18 9.86
C GLY A 133 -19.67 17.02 10.94
N VAL A 134 -20.37 15.88 10.99
CA VAL A 134 -21.45 15.65 11.97
C VAL A 134 -20.91 15.16 13.30
N GLN A 135 -20.11 14.09 13.30
CA GLN A 135 -19.59 13.49 14.52
C GLN A 135 -18.22 14.06 14.92
N TYR A 136 -17.39 14.42 13.95
CA TYR A 136 -16.01 14.88 14.17
C TYR A 136 -15.46 15.64 12.96
N GLY A 137 -14.34 16.33 13.17
CA GLY A 137 -13.58 17.01 12.12
C GLY A 137 -14.09 18.41 11.79
N TYR A 138 -13.71 18.89 10.60
CA TYR A 138 -14.15 20.19 10.09
C TYR A 138 -15.65 20.18 9.76
N ARG A 139 -16.34 21.29 10.04
CA ARG A 139 -17.74 21.50 9.68
C ARG A 139 -17.91 22.93 9.17
N ALA A 140 -18.40 23.07 7.95
CA ALA A 140 -18.75 24.37 7.38
C ALA A 140 -20.12 24.83 7.88
N GLU A 141 -20.30 26.15 8.02
CA GLU A 141 -21.60 26.75 8.27
C GLU A 141 -22.48 26.67 7.01
N ALA A 142 -23.75 26.32 7.18
CA ALA A 142 -24.73 26.22 6.11
C ALA A 142 -26.16 26.22 6.64
N ASP A 143 -27.11 26.63 5.79
CA ASP A 143 -28.53 26.77 6.14
C ASP A 143 -29.33 25.46 5.99
N SER A 144 -28.74 24.45 5.35
CA SER A 144 -29.36 23.13 5.21
C SER A 144 -28.34 22.00 5.38
N LEU A 145 -28.83 20.82 5.75
CA LEU A 145 -27.99 19.63 5.93
C LEU A 145 -27.25 19.25 4.64
N LEU A 146 -27.91 19.33 3.48
CA LEU A 146 -27.29 19.00 2.20
C LEU A 146 -26.18 19.99 1.83
N GLU A 147 -26.41 21.29 2.05
CA GLU A 147 -25.38 22.29 1.83
C GLU A 147 -24.20 22.12 2.79
N MET A 148 -24.47 21.81 4.05
CA MET A 148 -23.45 21.55 5.05
C MET A 148 -22.53 20.41 4.59
N TYR A 149 -23.08 19.27 4.15
CA TYR A 149 -22.26 18.17 3.64
C TYR A 149 -21.41 18.57 2.43
N LYS A 150 -22.02 19.27 1.46
CA LYS A 150 -21.32 19.70 0.24
C LYS A 150 -20.18 20.67 0.55
N LYS A 151 -20.43 21.70 1.37
CA LYS A 151 -19.42 22.70 1.75
C LYS A 151 -18.31 22.08 2.58
N THR A 152 -18.67 21.33 3.64
CA THR A 152 -17.71 20.65 4.53
C THR A 152 -16.75 19.77 3.74
N ARG A 153 -17.26 18.91 2.85
CA ARG A 153 -16.41 18.01 2.04
C ARG A 153 -15.62 18.76 0.97
N SER A 154 -16.21 19.76 0.33
CA SER A 154 -15.54 20.51 -0.73
C SER A 154 -14.39 21.37 -0.23
N GLN A 155 -14.55 21.95 0.97
CA GLN A 155 -13.56 22.80 1.63
C GLN A 155 -12.55 21.98 2.43
N GLY A 156 -12.99 20.88 3.06
CA GLY A 156 -12.14 20.03 3.88
C GLY A 156 -11.21 19.10 3.10
N PHE A 157 -11.58 18.70 1.87
CA PHE A 157 -10.72 17.85 1.03
C PHE A 157 -9.93 18.64 -0.02
N GLY A 158 -8.65 18.32 -0.13
CA GLY A 158 -7.77 18.77 -1.22
C GLY A 158 -8.21 18.24 -2.59
N SER A 159 -7.62 18.80 -3.65
CA SER A 159 -7.98 18.49 -5.04
C SER A 159 -7.79 17.02 -5.41
N GLU A 160 -6.69 16.38 -4.99
CA GLU A 160 -6.40 14.98 -5.29
C GLU A 160 -7.39 14.03 -4.61
N VAL A 161 -7.73 14.28 -3.35
CA VAL A 161 -8.71 13.47 -2.61
C VAL A 161 -10.08 13.56 -3.28
N LYS A 162 -10.51 14.77 -3.67
CA LYS A 162 -11.77 14.97 -4.41
C LYS A 162 -11.75 14.26 -5.75
N ARG A 163 -10.63 14.29 -6.49
CA ARG A 163 -10.46 13.57 -7.76
C ARG A 163 -10.66 12.06 -7.58
N ARG A 164 -10.03 11.46 -6.57
CA ARG A 164 -10.17 10.02 -6.27
C ARG A 164 -11.58 9.66 -5.83
N ILE A 165 -12.24 10.49 -5.02
CA ILE A 165 -13.64 10.27 -4.64
C ILE A 165 -14.52 10.25 -5.89
N MET A 166 -14.39 11.25 -6.80
CA MET A 166 -15.18 11.29 -8.03
C MET A 166 -14.95 10.07 -8.92
N LEU A 167 -13.68 9.68 -9.15
CA LEU A 167 -13.33 8.49 -9.94
C LEU A 167 -13.87 7.21 -9.31
N GLY A 168 -13.76 7.07 -7.99
CA GLY A 168 -14.24 5.90 -7.26
C GLY A 168 -15.76 5.78 -7.26
N THR A 169 -16.48 6.89 -7.03
CA THR A 169 -17.94 6.92 -7.13
C THR A 169 -18.40 6.57 -8.54
N TYR A 170 -17.70 7.07 -9.56
CA TYR A 170 -17.98 6.70 -10.95
C TYR A 170 -17.79 5.18 -11.17
N ALA A 171 -16.63 4.63 -10.80
CA ALA A 171 -16.30 3.22 -10.98
C ALA A 171 -17.28 2.25 -10.29
N LEU A 172 -17.82 2.64 -9.13
CA LEU A 172 -18.83 1.85 -8.40
C LEU A 172 -20.26 2.01 -8.97
N SER A 173 -20.51 3.08 -9.74
CA SER A 173 -21.82 3.38 -10.33
C SER A 173 -21.97 2.90 -11.78
N SER A 174 -20.87 2.74 -12.51
CA SER A 174 -20.86 2.49 -13.96
C SER A 174 -21.32 1.08 -14.38
N GLY A 175 -21.75 0.23 -13.44
CA GLY A 175 -22.41 -1.06 -13.73
C GLY A 175 -23.94 -1.02 -13.71
N TYR A 176 -24.54 0.15 -13.43
CA TYR A 176 -26.00 0.36 -13.39
C TYR A 176 -26.54 1.09 -14.64
N TYR A 177 -25.78 1.11 -15.74
CA TYR A 177 -26.16 1.66 -17.04
C TYR A 177 -25.81 0.69 -18.17
#